data_AF-A0A0G4IXT1-F1
#
_entry.id   AF-A0A0G4IXT1-F1
#
_cell.length_a   1.000
_cell.length_b   1.000
_cell.length_c   1.000
_cell.angle_alpha   90.00
_cell.angle_beta   90.00
_cell.angle_gamma   90.00
#
_symmetry.space_group_name_H-M   'P 1'
#
loop_
_entity.id
_entity.type
_entity.pdbx_description
1 polymer ?
#
loop_
_entity_poly.entity_id
_entity_poly.type
_entity_poly.pdbx_seq_one_letter_code
_entity_poly.pdbx_strand_id
1 'polypeptide(L)'
;MATFPAPSPLLPRTLPPTGSGALRPRRRNLRQERRSFGASAVDELVDNGVQQRMRPLTTSQEDVVRQRVGEALARMGLRFSAHGGQLTGNRVLKQNSHKQYKQLYRQLALFCKRIGDFESLIILDERAPTEFCPSMSADTLMAFIDFKVLPPGTPVVVHRDDAVSSHRVGPVLDYFSRQPILATGAWNDPNSCNQLLSAVSDLHVARHQSGQYSEPCPACIVAYRDNNVSCNFHAGVPRLWRSGCPRSHQNVKNRYRRVTQIDLVDYTAQGDSPLMPHELIAIRKALLSADRYCRSCIESLSVLVPRSLQSFPLYAVRPSRMPYGLSWS
;
A
#
# COMPACT_ATOMS: atom_id res chain seq x y z
N MET A 1 -5.33 38.48 48.39
CA MET A 1 -6.21 37.34 48.73
C MET A 1 -7.53 37.55 48.02
N ALA A 2 -7.72 36.94 46.86
CA ALA A 2 -8.93 37.08 46.06
C ALA A 2 -9.76 35.79 46.21
N THR A 3 -10.98 35.94 46.72
CA THR A 3 -11.95 34.89 46.97
C THR A 3 -12.70 34.53 45.69
N PHE A 4 -12.65 33.25 45.31
CA PHE A 4 -13.48 32.65 44.27
C PHE A 4 -14.91 32.44 44.78
N PRO A 5 -15.96 32.73 43.99
CA PRO A 5 -17.30 32.22 44.28
C PRO A 5 -17.45 30.77 43.77
N ALA A 6 -18.07 29.94 44.60
CA ALA A 6 -18.33 28.51 44.35
C ALA A 6 -19.45 28.29 43.29
N PRO A 7 -19.42 27.17 42.55
CA PRO A 7 -20.45 26.83 41.57
C PRO A 7 -21.71 26.26 42.24
N SER A 8 -22.89 26.70 41.76
CA SER A 8 -24.20 26.22 42.20
C SER A 8 -24.49 24.77 41.72
N PRO A 9 -25.26 23.98 42.49
CA PRO A 9 -25.55 22.58 42.16
C PRO A 9 -26.61 22.44 41.04
N LEU A 10 -26.36 21.49 40.14
CA LEU A 10 -27.24 21.12 39.03
C LEU A 10 -28.48 20.35 39.54
N LEU A 11 -29.67 20.82 39.15
CA LEU A 11 -30.94 20.08 39.29
C LEU A 11 -31.09 19.01 38.17
N PRO A 12 -31.82 17.91 38.44
CA PRO A 12 -31.84 16.72 37.59
C PRO A 12 -32.75 16.93 36.36
N ARG A 13 -32.22 16.64 35.17
CA ARG A 13 -33.02 16.58 33.93
C ARG A 13 -33.54 15.16 33.70
N THR A 14 -34.87 15.09 33.77
CA THR A 14 -35.80 14.05 33.36
C THR A 14 -35.50 13.41 31.99
N LEU A 15 -35.56 12.08 31.94
CA LEU A 15 -35.68 11.27 30.71
C LEU A 15 -37.11 11.33 30.14
N PRO A 16 -37.29 11.43 28.82
CA PRO A 16 -38.51 11.01 28.12
C PRO A 16 -38.29 9.74 27.27
N PRO A 17 -39.38 9.11 26.77
CA PRO A 17 -39.51 7.65 26.69
C PRO A 17 -39.07 7.01 25.36
N THR A 18 -38.98 5.68 25.44
CA THR A 18 -38.80 4.72 24.35
C THR A 18 -39.89 4.84 23.28
N GLY A 19 -39.49 4.96 22.02
CA GLY A 19 -40.35 4.90 20.85
C GLY A 19 -39.63 4.27 19.67
N SER A 20 -40.05 3.06 19.30
CA SER A 20 -39.58 2.26 18.18
C SER A 20 -39.77 2.98 16.83
N GLY A 21 -38.73 2.98 15.98
CA GLY A 21 -38.81 3.49 14.61
C GLY A 21 -37.51 3.30 13.85
N ALA A 22 -37.38 2.15 13.18
CA ALA A 22 -36.24 1.82 12.33
C ALA A 22 -36.14 2.78 11.13
N LEU A 23 -35.16 3.68 11.14
CA LEU A 23 -34.79 4.51 9.99
C LEU A 23 -33.55 3.94 9.31
N ARG A 24 -33.76 3.29 8.16
CA ARG A 24 -32.71 2.86 7.23
C ARG A 24 -31.98 4.07 6.63
N PRO A 25 -30.63 4.07 6.53
CA PRO A 25 -29.93 5.09 5.77
C PRO A 25 -30.16 4.91 4.26
N ARG A 26 -30.61 6.00 3.62
CA ARG A 26 -30.82 6.15 2.16
C ARG A 26 -29.53 5.83 1.40
N ARG A 27 -29.55 4.79 0.57
CA ARG A 27 -28.55 4.54 -0.50
C ARG A 27 -28.60 5.71 -1.50
N ARG A 28 -27.56 6.55 -1.54
CA ARG A 28 -27.34 7.45 -2.69
C ARG A 28 -26.79 6.62 -3.85
N ASN A 29 -27.52 6.62 -4.96
CA ASN A 29 -27.15 5.96 -6.20
C ASN A 29 -25.97 6.69 -6.87
N LEU A 30 -24.75 6.17 -6.73
CA LEU A 30 -23.51 6.59 -7.41
C LEU A 30 -23.51 6.31 -8.93
N ARG A 31 -24.66 5.99 -9.53
CA ARG A 31 -24.77 5.58 -10.94
C ARG A 31 -25.02 6.75 -11.91
N GLN A 32 -25.29 7.94 -11.40
CA GLN A 32 -25.77 9.07 -12.22
C GLN A 32 -24.70 10.14 -12.51
N GLU A 33 -23.55 10.15 -11.84
CA GLU A 33 -22.45 11.11 -12.08
C GLU A 33 -21.46 10.68 -13.18
N ARG A 34 -21.65 9.50 -13.80
CA ARG A 34 -20.77 8.99 -14.87
C ARG A 34 -21.07 9.51 -16.28
N ARG A 35 -21.96 10.50 -16.45
CA ARG A 35 -22.44 10.92 -17.78
C ARG A 35 -22.11 12.35 -18.22
N SER A 36 -21.24 13.08 -17.52
CA SER A 36 -20.99 14.50 -17.85
C SER A 36 -19.52 14.91 -18.01
N PHE A 37 -18.59 13.98 -18.25
CA PHE A 37 -17.23 14.33 -18.68
C PHE A 37 -16.90 13.68 -20.03
N GLY A 38 -16.53 14.53 -20.99
CA GLY A 38 -16.50 14.26 -22.42
C GLY A 38 -15.67 13.05 -22.84
N ALA A 39 -16.31 12.20 -23.64
CA ALA A 39 -15.80 10.94 -24.16
C ALA A 39 -14.89 11.09 -25.41
N SER A 40 -14.07 12.13 -25.51
CA SER A 40 -13.31 12.40 -26.75
C SER A 40 -11.78 12.36 -26.61
N ALA A 41 -11.23 12.10 -25.42
CA ALA A 41 -9.78 11.99 -25.21
C ALA A 41 -9.34 10.69 -24.50
N VAL A 42 -10.29 9.78 -24.24
CA VAL A 42 -10.06 8.57 -23.43
C VAL A 42 -9.87 7.31 -24.29
N ASP A 43 -10.15 7.38 -25.60
CA ASP A 43 -10.15 6.22 -26.49
C ASP A 43 -8.79 5.92 -27.16
N GLU A 44 -7.76 6.76 -26.99
CA GLU A 44 -6.43 6.51 -27.59
C GLU A 44 -5.40 5.84 -26.64
N LEU A 45 -5.78 5.49 -25.40
CA LEU A 45 -4.85 4.88 -24.43
C LEU A 45 -5.19 3.43 -24.06
N VAL A 46 -6.18 2.83 -24.73
CA VAL A 46 -6.54 1.42 -24.55
C VAL A 46 -6.00 0.61 -25.73
N ASP A 47 -4.69 0.65 -25.94
CA ASP A 47 -4.04 -0.43 -26.66
C ASP A 47 -2.65 -0.71 -26.09
N ASN A 48 -2.37 -2.00 -25.92
CA ASN A 48 -1.24 -2.62 -25.22
C ASN A 48 -1.41 -2.82 -23.71
N GLY A 49 -1.71 -4.06 -23.32
CA GLY A 49 -1.71 -4.58 -21.94
C GLY A 49 -0.33 -4.63 -21.27
N VAL A 50 0.44 -3.55 -21.35
CA VAL A 50 1.66 -3.33 -20.59
C VAL A 50 1.27 -2.61 -19.31
N GLN A 51 1.33 -3.32 -18.18
CA GLN A 51 1.28 -2.71 -16.85
C GLN A 51 2.21 -1.49 -16.85
N GLN A 52 1.65 -0.28 -16.72
CA GLN A 52 2.45 0.95 -16.75
C GLN A 52 3.38 0.96 -15.54
N ARG A 53 4.63 0.53 -15.72
CA ARG A 53 5.65 0.60 -14.67
C ARG A 53 5.99 2.06 -14.44
N MET A 54 6.07 2.45 -13.18
CA MET A 54 6.55 3.77 -12.80
C MET A 54 7.94 4.00 -13.40
N ARG A 55 8.12 5.12 -14.11
CA ARG A 55 9.37 5.40 -14.83
C ARG A 55 10.53 5.54 -13.84
N PRO A 56 11.69 4.93 -14.10
CA PRO A 56 12.88 5.15 -13.30
C PRO A 56 13.29 6.63 -13.34
N LEU A 57 13.98 7.10 -12.30
CA LEU A 57 14.50 8.46 -12.27
C LEU A 57 15.72 8.58 -13.17
N THR A 58 15.94 9.77 -13.74
CA THR A 58 17.20 10.10 -14.40
C THR A 58 18.29 10.38 -13.35
N THR A 59 19.57 10.35 -13.74
CA THR A 59 20.69 10.65 -12.83
C THR A 59 20.52 12.02 -12.17
N SER A 60 20.13 13.05 -12.94
CA SER A 60 19.86 14.39 -12.40
C SER A 60 18.74 14.40 -11.36
N GLN A 61 17.69 13.61 -11.55
CA GLN A 61 16.60 13.49 -10.59
C GLN A 61 17.05 12.77 -9.33
N GLU A 62 17.88 11.72 -9.45
CA GLU A 62 18.48 11.03 -8.32
C GLU A 62 19.38 11.95 -7.47
N ASP A 63 20.12 12.87 -8.10
CA ASP A 63 20.93 13.86 -7.39
C ASP A 63 20.07 14.85 -6.60
N VAL A 64 18.97 15.32 -7.20
CA VAL A 64 17.97 16.15 -6.50
C VAL A 64 17.36 15.40 -5.32
N VAL A 65 16.98 14.13 -5.49
CA VAL A 65 16.49 13.30 -4.37
C VAL A 65 17.53 13.24 -3.26
N ARG A 66 18.79 12.96 -3.59
CA ARG A 66 19.87 12.84 -2.60
C ARG A 66 20.04 14.14 -1.81
N GLN A 67 20.01 15.29 -2.50
CA GLN A 67 20.05 16.60 -1.85
C GLN A 67 18.87 16.79 -0.91
N ARG A 68 17.63 16.53 -1.37
CA ARG A 68 16.41 16.70 -0.56
C ARG A 68 16.36 15.78 0.67
N VAL A 69 16.84 14.54 0.53
CA VAL A 69 16.97 13.61 1.67
C VAL A 69 18.01 14.14 2.66
N GLY A 70 19.14 14.68 2.18
CA GLY A 70 20.14 15.34 3.02
C GLY A 70 19.57 16.55 3.78
N GLU A 71 18.78 17.39 3.11
CA GLU A 71 18.07 18.52 3.74
C GLU A 71 17.06 18.04 4.81
N ALA A 72 16.35 16.95 4.56
CA ALA A 72 15.42 16.36 5.52
C ALA A 72 16.15 15.84 6.76
N LEU A 73 17.26 15.11 6.59
CA LEU A 73 18.11 14.64 7.68
C LEU A 73 18.69 15.79 8.49
N ALA A 74 19.23 16.82 7.83
CA ALA A 74 19.79 17.99 8.48
C ALA A 74 18.75 18.73 9.34
N ARG A 75 17.51 18.87 8.84
CA ARG A 75 16.40 19.46 9.60
C ARG A 75 16.07 18.68 10.88
N MET A 76 16.28 17.36 10.86
CA MET A 76 16.08 16.48 12.01
C MET A 76 17.31 16.38 12.92
N GLY A 77 18.45 16.99 12.56
CA GLY A 77 19.71 16.82 13.26
C GLY A 77 20.31 15.42 13.13
N LEU A 78 19.90 14.66 12.11
CA LEU A 78 20.31 13.27 11.90
C LEU A 78 21.37 13.15 10.80
N ARG A 79 22.09 12.03 10.80
CA ARG A 79 23.02 11.65 9.73
C ARG A 79 22.84 10.18 9.39
N PHE A 80 23.16 9.83 8.15
CA PHE A 80 23.24 8.42 7.77
C PHE A 80 24.33 7.70 8.57
N SER A 81 24.08 6.43 8.86
CA SER A 81 25.05 5.54 9.48
C SER A 81 26.25 5.31 8.56
N ALA A 82 27.44 5.15 9.15
CA ALA A 82 28.64 4.73 8.43
C ALA A 82 28.50 3.32 7.84
N HIS A 83 27.74 2.46 8.51
CA HIS A 83 27.54 1.06 8.13
C HIS A 83 26.10 0.83 7.65
N GLY A 84 25.97 0.11 6.53
CA GLY A 84 24.69 -0.36 6.02
C GLY A 84 24.20 -1.57 6.80
N GLY A 85 22.92 -1.57 7.14
CA GLY A 85 22.21 -2.72 7.73
C GLY A 85 21.21 -3.32 6.75
N GLN A 86 20.84 -4.58 6.96
CA GLN A 86 19.75 -5.20 6.21
C GLN A 86 18.42 -4.52 6.54
N LEU A 87 17.61 -4.23 5.51
CA LEU A 87 16.30 -3.60 5.68
C LEU A 87 15.31 -4.44 6.50
N THR A 88 15.49 -5.76 6.55
CA THR A 88 14.67 -6.67 7.38
C THR A 88 15.29 -6.98 8.74
N GLY A 89 16.43 -6.35 9.07
CA GLY A 89 17.19 -6.61 10.29
C GLY A 89 17.60 -8.08 10.40
N ASN A 90 17.58 -8.60 11.63
CA ASN A 90 18.01 -9.97 11.94
C ASN A 90 16.90 -11.03 11.75
N ARG A 91 15.77 -10.67 11.09
CA ARG A 91 14.63 -11.58 10.97
C ARG A 91 14.93 -12.71 9.98
N VAL A 92 14.73 -13.94 10.42
CA VAL A 92 14.84 -15.13 9.56
C VAL A 92 13.61 -15.20 8.65
N LEU A 93 13.82 -14.96 7.35
CA LEU A 93 12.78 -15.03 6.32
C LEU A 93 13.11 -16.14 5.31
N LYS A 94 12.07 -16.76 4.74
CA LYS A 94 12.24 -17.66 3.59
C LYS A 94 12.85 -16.88 2.41
N GLN A 95 13.70 -17.52 1.62
CA GLN A 95 14.41 -16.86 0.51
C GLN A 95 13.47 -16.14 -0.47
N ASN A 96 12.32 -16.74 -0.78
CA ASN A 96 11.32 -16.15 -1.67
C ASN A 96 10.71 -14.87 -1.07
N SER A 97 10.37 -14.89 0.22
CA SER A 97 9.86 -13.72 0.93
C SER A 97 10.90 -12.59 0.97
N HIS A 98 12.18 -12.92 1.16
CA HIS A 98 13.25 -11.93 1.14
C HIS A 98 13.42 -11.27 -0.23
N LYS A 99 13.40 -12.06 -1.32
CA LYS A 99 13.42 -11.52 -2.70
C LYS A 99 12.22 -10.60 -2.95
N GLN A 100 11.04 -11.03 -2.53
CA GLN A 100 9.82 -10.27 -2.70
C GLN A 100 9.81 -8.96 -1.91
N TYR A 101 10.25 -8.98 -0.65
CA TYR A 101 10.34 -7.77 0.19
C TYR A 101 11.34 -6.77 -0.39
N LYS A 102 12.49 -7.23 -0.87
CA LYS A 102 13.46 -6.37 -1.57
C LYS A 102 12.83 -5.69 -2.79
N GLN A 103 12.03 -6.41 -3.56
CA GLN A 103 11.32 -5.83 -4.70
C GLN A 103 10.28 -4.79 -4.26
N LEU A 104 9.53 -5.06 -3.18
CA LEU A 104 8.56 -4.12 -2.62
C LEU A 104 9.24 -2.85 -2.09
N TYR A 105 10.35 -2.97 -1.35
CA TYR A 105 11.11 -1.81 -0.88
C TYR A 105 11.64 -0.96 -2.03
N ARG A 106 12.12 -1.57 -3.12
CA ARG A 106 12.57 -0.83 -4.31
C ARG A 106 11.41 -0.07 -4.98
N GLN A 107 10.24 -0.70 -5.11
CA GLN A 107 9.06 -0.03 -5.68
C GLN A 107 8.57 1.10 -4.78
N LEU A 108 8.53 0.87 -3.47
CA LEU A 108 8.10 1.85 -2.48
C LEU A 108 9.09 3.02 -2.40
N ALA A 109 10.39 2.76 -2.45
CA ALA A 109 11.41 3.80 -2.54
C ALA A 109 11.24 4.63 -3.82
N LEU A 110 11.08 3.99 -4.98
CA LEU A 110 10.83 4.70 -6.24
C LEU A 110 9.56 5.57 -6.15
N PHE A 111 8.50 5.05 -5.54
CA PHE A 111 7.27 5.79 -5.32
C PHE A 111 7.48 7.01 -4.42
N CYS A 112 8.13 6.84 -3.26
CA CYS A 112 8.46 7.94 -2.36
C CYS A 112 9.32 9.02 -3.04
N LYS A 113 10.31 8.62 -3.87
CA LYS A 113 11.10 9.56 -4.69
C LYS A 113 10.23 10.35 -5.66
N ARG A 114 9.27 9.67 -6.29
CA ARG A 114 8.36 10.27 -7.28
C ARG A 114 7.36 11.21 -6.65
N ILE A 115 6.81 10.93 -5.48
CA ILE A 115 5.87 11.85 -4.80
C ILE A 115 6.56 12.95 -3.99
N GLY A 116 7.90 12.87 -3.85
CA GLY A 116 8.68 13.83 -3.06
C GLY A 116 8.56 13.64 -1.55
N ASP A 117 8.19 12.44 -1.08
CA ASP A 117 8.14 12.14 0.35
C ASP A 117 9.50 11.66 0.85
N PHE A 118 10.43 12.62 0.93
CA PHE A 118 11.83 12.36 1.23
C PHE A 118 12.06 11.89 2.68
N GLU A 119 11.17 12.22 3.61
CA GLU A 119 11.25 11.74 4.98
C GLU A 119 10.98 10.23 5.05
N SER A 120 9.96 9.75 4.33
CA SER A 120 9.66 8.32 4.22
C SER A 120 10.73 7.51 3.47
N LEU A 121 11.60 8.16 2.70
CA LEU A 121 12.74 7.48 2.05
C LEU A 121 13.83 7.09 3.03
N ILE A 122 13.99 7.82 4.13
CA ILE A 122 15.11 7.63 5.05
C ILE A 122 15.08 6.22 5.64
N ILE A 123 13.91 5.73 6.04
CA ILE A 123 13.77 4.39 6.62
C ILE A 123 14.03 3.25 5.61
N LEU A 124 13.86 3.54 4.31
CA LEU A 124 14.09 2.59 3.22
C LEU A 124 15.57 2.51 2.80
N ASP A 125 16.43 3.40 3.32
CA ASP A 125 17.86 3.36 3.05
C ASP A 125 18.56 2.31 3.94
N GLU A 126 19.51 1.57 3.38
CA GLU A 126 20.29 0.59 4.14
C GLU A 126 21.15 1.28 5.22
N ARG A 127 21.58 2.52 4.98
CA ARG A 127 22.37 3.36 5.88
C ARG A 127 21.52 4.29 6.75
N ALA A 128 20.22 4.02 6.90
CA ALA A 128 19.33 4.82 7.75
C ALA A 128 19.94 5.08 9.15
N PRO A 129 19.65 6.24 9.77
CA PRO A 129 20.22 6.58 11.07
C PRO A 129 19.90 5.53 12.15
N THR A 130 20.85 5.25 13.05
CA THR A 130 20.73 4.21 14.08
C THR A 130 20.11 4.70 15.38
N GLU A 131 20.39 5.94 15.79
CA GLU A 131 19.89 6.51 17.05
C GLU A 131 18.38 6.77 17.00
N PHE A 132 17.93 7.38 15.90
CA PHE A 132 16.52 7.61 15.62
C PHE A 132 16.30 7.61 14.11
N CYS A 133 15.43 6.73 13.64
CA CYS A 133 15.04 6.66 12.23
C CYS A 133 13.58 7.10 12.07
N PRO A 134 13.27 8.16 11.31
CA PRO A 134 11.88 8.62 11.14
C PRO A 134 11.04 7.55 10.46
N SER A 135 9.81 7.38 10.94
CA SER A 135 8.86 6.44 10.37
C SER A 135 8.30 6.90 9.01
N MET A 136 7.87 5.94 8.20
CA MET A 136 7.20 6.20 6.93
C MET A 136 5.79 6.76 7.15
N SER A 137 5.39 7.71 6.30
CA SER A 137 4.05 8.29 6.33
C SER A 137 2.98 7.24 6.03
N ALA A 138 1.95 7.17 6.90
CA ALA A 138 0.76 6.37 6.68
C ALA A 138 0.01 6.77 5.40
N ASP A 139 -0.07 8.08 5.09
CA ASP A 139 -0.70 8.59 3.87
C ASP A 139 0.02 8.10 2.62
N THR A 140 1.35 8.13 2.63
CA THR A 140 2.18 7.61 1.53
C THR A 140 1.99 6.11 1.34
N LEU A 141 1.89 5.35 2.43
CA LEU A 141 1.62 3.93 2.36
C LEU A 141 0.24 3.63 1.75
N MET A 142 -0.80 4.38 2.16
CA MET A 142 -2.14 4.24 1.56
C MET A 142 -2.15 4.64 0.08
N ALA A 143 -1.52 5.76 -0.27
CA ALA A 143 -1.38 6.19 -1.66
C ALA A 143 -0.62 5.17 -2.52
N PHE A 144 0.38 4.49 -1.97
CA PHE A 144 1.06 3.41 -2.68
C PHE A 144 0.15 2.19 -2.88
N ILE A 145 -0.69 1.85 -1.90
CA ILE A 145 -1.70 0.79 -2.06
C ILE A 145 -2.66 1.18 -3.18
N ASP A 146 -3.17 2.41 -3.19
CA ASP A 146 -4.06 2.93 -4.23
C ASP A 146 -3.41 2.90 -5.61
N PHE A 147 -2.15 3.32 -5.71
CA PHE A 147 -1.36 3.24 -6.92
C PHE A 147 -1.26 1.82 -7.49
N LYS A 148 -1.29 0.79 -6.65
CA LYS A 148 -1.18 -0.61 -7.07
C LYS A 148 -2.53 -1.28 -7.31
N VAL A 149 -3.56 -0.93 -6.53
CA VAL A 149 -4.86 -1.63 -6.51
C VAL A 149 -5.90 -0.97 -7.41
N LEU A 150 -5.96 0.37 -7.44
CA LEU A 150 -7.00 1.06 -8.19
C LEU A 150 -6.88 0.79 -9.71
N PRO A 151 -8.00 0.86 -10.45
CA PRO A 151 -8.00 0.59 -11.89
C PRO A 151 -6.95 1.42 -12.64
N PRO A 152 -6.28 0.85 -13.66
CA PRO A 152 -5.26 1.55 -14.43
C PRO A 152 -5.77 2.90 -14.96
N GLY A 153 -4.95 3.95 -14.85
CA GLY A 153 -5.32 5.30 -15.29
C GLY A 153 -6.14 6.12 -14.28
N THR A 154 -6.57 5.52 -13.15
CA THR A 154 -7.26 6.26 -12.09
C THR A 154 -6.28 7.17 -11.34
N PRO A 155 -6.52 8.49 -11.22
CA PRO A 155 -5.66 9.37 -10.43
C PRO A 155 -5.62 8.96 -8.95
N VAL A 156 -4.43 8.90 -8.37
CA VAL A 156 -4.26 8.64 -6.93
C VAL A 156 -4.53 9.93 -6.16
N VAL A 157 -5.46 9.87 -5.21
CA VAL A 157 -5.90 11.02 -4.41
C VAL A 157 -5.95 10.63 -2.94
N VAL A 158 -5.36 11.46 -2.07
CA VAL A 158 -5.52 11.33 -0.62
C VAL A 158 -6.77 12.11 -0.22
N HIS A 159 -7.83 11.39 0.11
CA HIS A 159 -9.09 12.00 0.53
C HIS A 159 -9.01 12.52 1.96
N ARG A 160 -9.74 13.61 2.26
CA ARG A 160 -9.77 14.23 3.59
C ARG A 160 -10.16 13.25 4.70
N ASP A 161 -11.12 12.38 4.42
CA ASP A 161 -11.66 11.44 5.41
C ASP A 161 -10.68 10.30 5.75
N ASP A 162 -9.78 9.98 4.81
CA ASP A 162 -8.79 8.92 4.98
C ASP A 162 -7.40 9.47 5.38
N ALA A 163 -7.15 10.77 5.16
CA ALA A 163 -5.87 11.41 5.45
C ALA A 163 -5.55 11.40 6.96
N VAL A 164 -4.34 10.97 7.29
CA VAL A 164 -3.78 11.14 8.64
C VAL A 164 -3.32 12.58 8.84
N SER A 165 -2.80 13.20 7.77
CA SER A 165 -2.35 14.57 7.79
C SER A 165 -3.08 15.47 6.80
N SER A 166 -3.63 16.58 7.29
CA SER A 166 -4.39 17.54 6.49
C SER A 166 -3.57 18.17 5.35
N HIS A 167 -2.24 18.28 5.51
CA HIS A 167 -1.37 18.85 4.47
C HIS A 167 -1.15 17.93 3.26
N ARG A 168 -1.55 16.65 3.35
CA ARG A 168 -1.41 15.66 2.26
C ARG A 168 -2.69 15.44 1.48
N VAL A 169 -3.79 16.09 1.87
CA VAL A 169 -5.08 15.97 1.21
C VAL A 169 -5.00 16.56 -0.21
N GLY A 170 -5.45 15.79 -1.19
CA GLY A 170 -5.47 16.19 -2.60
C GLY A 170 -4.85 15.17 -3.54
N PRO A 171 -4.69 15.53 -4.82
CA PRO A 171 -4.09 14.65 -5.81
C PRO A 171 -2.61 14.40 -5.49
N VAL A 172 -2.19 13.15 -5.61
CA VAL A 172 -0.79 12.77 -5.48
C VAL A 172 -0.09 13.08 -6.80
N LEU A 173 0.85 14.02 -6.78
CA LEU A 173 1.56 14.49 -7.97
C LEU A 173 2.98 13.93 -8.01
N ASP A 174 3.50 13.70 -9.21
CA ASP A 174 4.93 13.48 -9.43
C ASP A 174 5.68 14.80 -9.15
N TYR A 175 6.66 14.74 -8.26
CA TYR A 175 7.47 15.85 -7.81
C TYR A 175 8.21 16.57 -8.95
N PHE A 176 8.64 15.83 -9.97
CA PHE A 176 9.43 16.37 -11.07
C PHE A 176 8.57 16.89 -12.21
N SER A 177 7.54 16.14 -12.61
CA SER A 177 6.69 16.51 -13.75
C SER A 177 5.46 17.34 -13.35
N ARG A 178 5.13 17.38 -12.06
CA ARG A 178 3.90 17.97 -11.50
C ARG A 178 2.61 17.37 -12.05
N GLN A 179 2.68 16.24 -12.74
CA GLN A 179 1.53 15.53 -13.26
C GLN A 179 0.94 14.60 -12.18
N PRO A 180 -0.38 14.33 -12.21
CA PRO A 180 -1.00 13.35 -11.32
C PRO A 180 -0.38 11.96 -11.49
N ILE A 181 -0.11 11.29 -10.38
CA ILE A 181 0.24 9.87 -10.42
C ILE A 181 -1.02 9.08 -10.69
N LEU A 182 -0.99 8.29 -11.75
CA LEU A 182 -2.07 7.39 -12.13
C LEU A 182 -1.81 5.99 -11.57
N ALA A 183 -2.87 5.34 -11.11
CA ALA A 183 -2.83 3.98 -10.65
C ALA A 183 -2.49 3.01 -11.78
N THR A 184 -1.86 1.91 -11.41
CA THR A 184 -1.38 0.87 -12.32
C THR A 184 -2.31 -0.33 -12.40
N GLY A 185 -3.20 -0.52 -11.41
CA GLY A 185 -4.02 -1.72 -11.29
C GLY A 185 -3.22 -3.04 -11.28
N ALA A 186 -1.95 -2.97 -10.88
CA ALA A 186 -1.05 -4.12 -10.94
C ALA A 186 -1.36 -5.22 -9.91
N TRP A 187 -2.11 -4.89 -8.85
CA TRP A 187 -2.49 -5.83 -7.80
C TRP A 187 -3.97 -6.19 -7.90
N ASN A 188 -4.21 -7.46 -8.23
CA ASN A 188 -5.53 -8.07 -8.31
C ASN A 188 -5.83 -9.03 -7.15
N ASP A 189 -4.87 -9.24 -6.25
CA ASP A 189 -4.98 -10.12 -5.09
C ASP A 189 -4.71 -9.35 -3.79
N PRO A 190 -5.60 -9.43 -2.78
CA PRO A 190 -5.40 -8.80 -1.49
C PRO A 190 -4.14 -9.27 -0.73
N ASN A 191 -3.67 -10.50 -0.97
CA ASN A 191 -2.45 -10.97 -0.32
C ASN A 191 -1.21 -10.18 -0.75
N SER A 192 -1.17 -9.66 -1.98
CA SER A 192 -0.12 -8.73 -2.42
C SER A 192 -0.04 -7.49 -1.52
N CYS A 193 -1.20 -6.95 -1.12
CA CYS A 193 -1.25 -5.84 -0.16
C CYS A 193 -0.84 -6.29 1.25
N ASN A 194 -1.24 -7.48 1.71
CA ASN A 194 -0.83 -8.01 3.01
C ASN A 194 0.69 -8.27 3.09
N GLN A 195 1.30 -8.71 1.98
CA GLN A 195 2.74 -8.89 1.86
C GLN A 195 3.48 -7.55 1.94
N LEU A 196 2.97 -6.50 1.30
CA LEU A 196 3.48 -5.13 1.49
C LEU A 196 3.42 -4.71 2.95
N LEU A 197 2.26 -4.84 3.60
CA LEU A 197 2.11 -4.44 5.00
C LEU A 197 3.03 -5.23 5.93
N SER A 198 3.27 -6.51 5.61
CA SER A 198 4.22 -7.35 6.35
C SER A 198 5.67 -6.94 6.11
N ALA A 199 6.06 -6.61 4.87
CA ALA A 199 7.36 -6.03 4.58
C ALA A 199 7.57 -4.71 5.34
N VAL A 200 6.59 -3.81 5.31
CA VAL A 200 6.67 -2.52 6.02
C VAL A 200 6.78 -2.74 7.54
N SER A 201 6.04 -3.68 8.12
CA SER A 201 6.21 -4.05 9.53
C SER A 201 7.63 -4.49 9.85
N ASP A 202 8.19 -5.37 9.03
CA ASP A 202 9.53 -5.94 9.26
C ASP A 202 10.62 -4.88 9.13
N LEU A 203 10.47 -3.97 8.17
CA LEU A 203 11.31 -2.78 8.02
C LEU A 203 11.29 -1.91 9.27
N HIS A 204 10.11 -1.61 9.80
CA HIS A 204 10.00 -0.74 10.97
C HIS A 204 10.52 -1.41 12.23
N VAL A 205 10.29 -2.71 12.41
CA VAL A 205 10.88 -3.49 13.52
C VAL A 205 12.41 -3.47 13.45
N ALA A 206 12.99 -3.67 12.26
CA ALA A 206 14.44 -3.63 12.06
C ALA A 206 15.07 -2.26 12.38
N ARG A 207 14.26 -1.19 12.39
CA ARG A 207 14.67 0.19 12.67
C ARG A 207 14.19 0.69 14.03
N HIS A 208 13.80 -0.22 14.93
CA HIS A 208 13.29 0.10 16.27
C HIS A 208 12.03 0.99 16.28
N GLN A 209 11.21 0.92 15.24
CA GLN A 209 9.94 1.65 15.06
C GLN A 209 8.71 0.72 15.16
N SER A 210 8.72 -0.24 16.09
CA SER A 210 7.62 -1.23 16.25
C SER A 210 6.40 -0.70 17.03
N GLY A 211 6.45 0.51 17.58
CA GLY A 211 5.41 1.11 18.40
C GLY A 211 4.17 1.59 17.63
N GLN A 212 3.21 2.18 18.38
CA GLN A 212 2.03 2.82 17.81
C GLN A 212 2.44 3.97 16.89
N TYR A 213 1.89 3.99 15.69
CA TYR A 213 2.15 5.05 14.74
C TYR A 213 1.68 6.42 15.27
N SER A 214 2.52 7.43 15.11
CA SER A 214 2.13 8.82 15.37
C SER A 214 2.74 9.78 14.35
N GLU A 215 1.93 10.74 13.90
CA GLU A 215 2.41 11.89 13.13
C GLU A 215 3.03 12.96 14.06
N PRO A 216 3.89 13.83 13.50
CA PRO A 216 4.38 15.01 14.22
C PRO A 216 3.22 15.88 14.69
N CYS A 217 3.27 16.34 15.94
CA CYS A 217 2.29 17.25 16.48
C CYS A 217 2.69 18.70 16.12
N PRO A 218 1.85 19.46 15.38
CA PRO A 218 2.15 20.85 15.05
C PRO A 218 2.42 21.72 16.29
N ALA A 219 1.65 21.52 17.36
CA ALA A 219 1.85 22.24 18.62
C ALA A 219 3.18 21.89 19.31
N CYS A 220 3.64 20.63 19.22
CA CYS A 220 4.98 20.25 19.71
C CYS A 220 6.08 20.92 18.90
N ILE A 221 5.93 20.98 17.56
CA ILE A 221 6.92 21.61 16.68
C ILE A 221 7.03 23.11 16.99
N VAL A 222 5.91 23.79 17.17
CA VAL A 222 5.90 25.22 17.55
C VAL A 222 6.52 25.41 18.93
N ALA A 223 6.08 24.65 19.93
CA ALA A 223 6.66 24.71 21.27
C ALA A 223 8.18 24.50 21.27
N TYR A 224 8.67 23.52 20.52
CA TYR A 224 10.10 23.25 20.38
C TYR A 224 10.89 24.41 19.77
N ARG A 225 10.29 25.13 18.79
CA ARG A 225 10.89 26.34 18.22
C ARG A 225 10.94 27.50 19.22
N ASP A 226 9.95 27.58 20.10
CA ASP A 226 9.87 28.58 21.17
C ASP A 226 10.72 28.21 22.41
N ASN A 227 11.68 27.28 22.27
CA ASN A 227 12.52 26.73 23.35
C ASN A 227 11.74 26.01 24.47
N ASN A 228 10.48 25.63 24.23
CA ASN A 228 9.74 24.75 25.13
C ASN A 228 9.95 23.29 24.76
N VAL A 229 9.94 22.39 25.74
CA VAL A 229 10.23 20.97 25.49
C VAL A 229 9.09 20.28 24.72
N SER A 230 7.84 20.63 24.99
CA SER A 230 6.65 19.94 24.46
C SER A 230 5.37 20.77 24.61
N CYS A 231 4.33 20.43 23.83
CA CYS A 231 2.99 20.97 24.07
C CYS A 231 2.33 20.32 25.31
N ASN A 232 1.28 20.95 25.85
CA ASN A 232 0.56 20.48 27.05
C ASN A 232 0.03 19.04 26.95
N PHE A 233 -0.35 18.59 25.76
CA PHE A 233 -0.87 17.23 25.53
C PHE A 233 0.21 16.15 25.43
N HIS A 234 1.47 16.54 25.24
CA HIS A 234 2.60 15.63 25.05
C HIS A 234 3.74 15.98 26.02
N ALA A 235 3.38 16.39 27.24
CA ALA A 235 4.34 16.78 28.27
C ALA A 235 5.38 15.67 28.50
N GLY A 236 6.66 16.02 28.41
CA GLY A 236 7.79 15.11 28.64
C GLY A 236 8.12 14.16 27.48
N VAL A 237 7.24 14.00 26.48
CA VAL A 237 7.50 13.17 25.29
C VAL A 237 7.02 13.92 24.04
N PRO A 238 7.77 14.94 23.57
CA PRO A 238 7.38 15.71 22.41
C PRO A 238 7.33 14.87 21.13
N ARG A 239 6.29 15.08 20.33
CA ARG A 239 6.11 14.42 19.03
C ARG A 239 6.58 15.33 17.90
N LEU A 240 7.90 15.36 17.68
CA LEU A 240 8.52 16.22 16.66
C LEU A 240 8.58 15.54 15.29
N TRP A 241 8.70 14.21 15.27
CA TRP A 241 8.93 13.41 14.08
C TRP A 241 7.99 12.22 14.04
N ARG A 242 7.81 11.62 12.87
CA ARG A 242 7.03 10.38 12.73
C ARG A 242 7.70 9.24 13.48
N SER A 243 6.91 8.48 14.22
CA SER A 243 7.37 7.30 14.96
C SER A 243 6.37 6.16 14.90
N GLY A 244 6.81 4.95 15.23
CA GLY A 244 6.03 3.73 15.19
C GLY A 244 5.83 3.17 13.79
N CYS A 245 4.97 2.17 13.63
CA CYS A 245 4.76 1.47 12.36
C CYS A 245 3.44 1.89 11.69
N PRO A 246 3.43 2.45 10.47
CA PRO A 246 2.22 2.96 9.82
C PRO A 246 1.15 1.90 9.61
N ARG A 247 1.52 0.61 9.49
CA ARG A 247 0.56 -0.51 9.46
C ARG A 247 -0.38 -0.53 10.68
N SER A 248 0.10 -0.08 11.85
CA SER A 248 -0.69 -0.05 13.07
C SER A 248 -1.80 1.00 13.04
N HIS A 249 -1.69 2.02 12.19
CA HIS A 249 -2.63 3.13 12.09
C HIS A 249 -4.00 2.68 11.60
N GLN A 250 -5.07 3.27 12.17
CA GLN A 250 -6.44 2.86 11.89
C GLN A 250 -6.82 3.06 10.42
N ASN A 251 -6.40 4.17 9.81
CA ASN A 251 -6.72 4.48 8.40
C ASN A 251 -6.08 3.46 7.45
N VAL A 252 -4.85 3.00 7.73
CA VAL A 252 -4.19 1.96 6.92
C VAL A 252 -4.93 0.63 7.06
N LYS A 253 -5.36 0.26 8.28
CA LYS A 253 -6.18 -0.93 8.51
C LYS A 253 -7.54 -0.85 7.81
N ASN A 254 -8.17 0.33 7.80
CA ASN A 254 -9.42 0.56 7.11
C ASN A 254 -9.23 0.48 5.59
N ARG A 255 -8.13 1.05 5.07
CA ARG A 255 -7.79 0.98 3.65
C ARG A 255 -7.60 -0.46 3.19
N TYR A 256 -6.85 -1.27 3.95
CA TYR A 256 -6.69 -2.70 3.66
C TYR A 256 -8.03 -3.44 3.65
N ARG A 257 -8.92 -3.16 4.61
CA ARG A 257 -10.28 -3.72 4.61
C ARG A 257 -11.08 -3.33 3.37
N ARG A 258 -11.00 -2.08 2.92
CA ARG A 258 -11.64 -1.64 1.66
C ARG A 258 -11.08 -2.39 0.44
N VAL A 259 -9.76 -2.62 0.38
CA VAL A 259 -9.17 -3.44 -0.70
C VAL A 259 -9.83 -4.82 -0.74
N THR A 260 -9.93 -5.49 0.41
CA THR A 260 -10.50 -6.85 0.50
C THR A 260 -12.01 -6.93 0.24
N GLN A 261 -12.77 -5.84 0.47
CA GLN A 261 -14.23 -5.87 0.48
C GLN A 261 -14.89 -5.10 -0.66
N ILE A 262 -14.21 -4.13 -1.25
CA ILE A 262 -14.81 -3.13 -2.16
C ILE A 262 -14.02 -3.00 -3.46
N ASP A 263 -12.68 -2.95 -3.40
CA ASP A 263 -11.91 -2.69 -4.63
C ASP A 263 -11.66 -3.96 -5.42
N LEU A 264 -11.52 -5.10 -4.71
CA LEU A 264 -11.29 -6.42 -5.30
C LEU A 264 -12.47 -7.36 -5.01
N VAL A 265 -13.72 -6.90 -5.22
CA VAL A 265 -14.92 -7.73 -4.97
C VAL A 265 -14.94 -8.97 -5.85
N ASP A 266 -14.48 -8.85 -7.09
CA ASP A 266 -14.45 -9.94 -8.06
C ASP A 266 -13.27 -10.90 -7.82
N TYR A 267 -12.39 -10.60 -6.85
CA TYR A 267 -11.32 -11.50 -6.48
C TYR A 267 -11.90 -12.77 -5.84
N THR A 268 -11.85 -13.85 -6.61
CA THR A 268 -12.13 -15.19 -6.09
C THR A 268 -10.79 -15.86 -5.83
N ALA A 269 -10.52 -16.19 -4.57
CA ALA A 269 -9.32 -16.95 -4.21
C ALA A 269 -9.36 -18.31 -4.92
N GLN A 270 -8.58 -18.42 -5.99
CA GLN A 270 -8.28 -19.70 -6.60
C GLN A 270 -7.32 -20.36 -5.61
N GLY A 271 -7.83 -21.26 -4.78
CA GLY A 271 -6.96 -22.03 -3.89
C GLY A 271 -5.87 -22.72 -4.72
N ASP A 272 -4.68 -22.86 -4.15
CA ASP A 272 -3.60 -23.66 -4.72
C ASP A 272 -4.00 -25.14 -4.68
N SER A 273 -4.89 -25.55 -5.59
CA SER A 273 -5.26 -26.94 -5.75
C SER A 273 -4.17 -27.59 -6.60
N PRO A 274 -3.42 -28.57 -6.07
CA PRO A 274 -2.47 -29.31 -6.90
C PRO A 274 -3.26 -29.96 -8.05
N LEU A 275 -2.77 -29.79 -9.28
CA LEU A 275 -3.35 -30.45 -10.44
C LEU A 275 -3.37 -31.95 -10.18
N MET A 276 -4.56 -32.55 -10.20
CA MET A 276 -4.67 -33.98 -10.00
C MET A 276 -4.14 -34.72 -11.23
N PRO A 277 -3.58 -35.94 -11.09
CA PRO A 277 -3.01 -36.68 -12.23
C PRO A 277 -3.96 -36.81 -13.43
N HIS A 278 -5.27 -36.96 -13.18
CA HIS A 278 -6.27 -37.05 -14.24
C HIS A 278 -6.49 -35.72 -14.98
N GLU A 279 -6.40 -34.58 -14.29
CA GLU A 279 -6.47 -33.24 -14.91
C GLU A 279 -5.24 -33.01 -15.80
N LEU A 280 -4.07 -33.48 -15.37
CA LEU A 280 -2.83 -33.39 -16.12
C LEU A 280 -2.89 -34.24 -17.41
N ILE A 281 -3.47 -35.44 -17.34
CA ILE A 281 -3.75 -36.29 -18.51
C ILE A 281 -4.77 -35.61 -19.44
N ALA A 282 -5.82 -34.98 -18.91
CA ALA A 282 -6.82 -34.28 -19.71
C ALA A 282 -6.23 -33.06 -20.44
N ILE A 283 -5.40 -32.27 -19.76
CA ILE A 283 -4.67 -31.14 -20.35
C ILE A 283 -3.72 -31.64 -21.45
N ARG A 284 -2.98 -32.73 -21.18
CA ARG A 284 -2.08 -33.34 -22.18
C ARG A 284 -2.84 -33.80 -23.41
N LYS A 285 -3.98 -34.47 -23.26
CA LYS A 285 -4.82 -34.90 -24.40
C LYS A 285 -5.34 -33.71 -25.19
N ALA A 286 -5.81 -32.65 -24.52
CA ALA A 286 -6.30 -31.43 -25.16
C ALA A 286 -5.19 -30.71 -25.94
N LEU A 287 -3.97 -30.65 -25.39
CA LEU A 287 -2.81 -30.06 -26.05
C LEU A 287 -2.31 -30.90 -27.23
N LEU A 288 -2.40 -32.24 -27.13
CA LEU A 288 -2.08 -33.15 -28.24
C LEU A 288 -3.12 -33.10 -29.37
N SER A 289 -4.37 -32.79 -29.06
CA SER A 289 -5.44 -32.64 -30.07
C SER A 289 -5.47 -31.27 -30.74
N ALA A 290 -4.83 -30.27 -30.14
CA ALA A 290 -4.67 -28.97 -30.76
C ALA A 290 -3.35 -28.98 -31.55
N ASP A 291 -3.41 -29.08 -32.88
CA ASP A 291 -2.27 -29.14 -33.82
C ASP A 291 -1.28 -27.94 -33.78
N ARG A 292 -1.33 -27.11 -32.74
CA ARG A 292 -0.48 -25.93 -32.55
C ARG A 292 0.81 -26.23 -31.78
N TYR A 293 0.99 -27.45 -31.26
CA TYR A 293 2.13 -27.78 -30.41
C TYR A 293 2.84 -29.05 -30.89
N CYS A 294 4.16 -28.98 -31.00
CA CYS A 294 4.99 -30.10 -31.43
C CYS A 294 5.02 -31.23 -30.38
N ARG A 295 5.11 -32.50 -30.81
CA ARG A 295 5.06 -33.67 -29.90
C ARG A 295 6.15 -33.63 -28.82
N SER A 296 7.36 -33.15 -29.16
CA SER A 296 8.47 -32.96 -28.21
C SER A 296 8.24 -31.80 -27.22
N CYS A 297 7.51 -30.76 -27.62
CA CYS A 297 7.08 -29.66 -26.77
C CYS A 297 6.12 -30.15 -25.67
N ILE A 298 5.25 -31.11 -26.02
CA ILE A 298 4.27 -31.70 -25.09
C ILE A 298 4.89 -32.78 -24.20
N GLU A 299 5.87 -33.54 -24.69
CA GLU A 299 6.61 -34.48 -23.85
C GLU A 299 7.45 -33.77 -22.78
N SER A 300 7.92 -32.56 -23.05
CA SER A 300 8.60 -31.69 -22.08
C SER A 300 7.68 -31.29 -20.91
N LEU A 301 6.37 -31.19 -21.11
CA LEU A 301 5.39 -30.99 -20.03
C LEU A 301 5.27 -32.21 -19.10
N SER A 302 5.55 -33.42 -19.60
CA SER A 302 5.62 -34.64 -18.78
C SER A 302 6.97 -34.85 -18.07
N VAL A 303 8.02 -34.12 -18.43
CA VAL A 303 9.32 -34.13 -17.74
C VAL A 303 9.31 -33.20 -16.50
N LEU A 304 8.26 -32.41 -16.31
CA LEU A 304 7.99 -31.66 -15.07
C LEU A 304 7.33 -32.50 -13.96
N VAL A 305 7.32 -33.84 -14.10
CA VAL A 305 7.21 -34.74 -12.96
C VAL A 305 8.64 -35.15 -12.62
N PRO A 306 9.26 -34.58 -11.57
CA PRO A 306 10.48 -35.14 -11.03
C PRO A 306 10.23 -36.62 -10.73
N ARG A 307 11.17 -37.49 -11.14
CA ARG A 307 11.23 -38.88 -10.63
C ARG A 307 11.35 -38.94 -9.09
N SER A 308 11.44 -37.80 -8.41
CA SER A 308 11.36 -37.61 -6.97
C SER A 308 10.06 -36.86 -6.59
N LEU A 309 8.91 -37.53 -6.68
CA LEU A 309 7.66 -37.05 -6.10
C LEU A 309 7.12 -38.09 -5.10
N GLN A 310 7.74 -38.10 -3.91
CA GLN A 310 7.02 -38.34 -2.67
C GLN A 310 6.70 -37.04 -1.91
N SER A 311 7.05 -35.85 -2.41
CA SER A 311 6.61 -34.60 -1.79
C SER A 311 6.87 -33.36 -2.65
N PHE A 312 5.88 -32.45 -2.67
CA PHE A 312 5.86 -31.06 -3.19
C PHE A 312 5.32 -30.80 -4.62
N PRO A 313 4.21 -30.05 -4.77
CA PRO A 313 3.60 -29.77 -6.08
C PRO A 313 4.22 -28.57 -6.80
N LEU A 314 4.26 -28.66 -8.14
CA LEU A 314 4.58 -27.57 -9.08
C LEU A 314 3.29 -27.02 -9.73
N TYR A 315 3.31 -25.72 -9.99
CA TYR A 315 2.15 -24.88 -10.35
C TYR A 315 2.05 -24.63 -11.86
N ALA A 316 0.85 -24.59 -12.42
CA ALA A 316 0.58 -24.13 -13.79
C ALA A 316 -0.69 -23.26 -13.88
N VAL A 317 -0.62 -22.20 -14.68
CA VAL A 317 -1.67 -21.19 -14.91
C VAL A 317 -2.70 -21.73 -15.91
N ARG A 318 -4.00 -21.75 -15.54
CA ARG A 318 -5.11 -22.10 -16.46
C ARG A 318 -5.44 -20.93 -17.40
N PRO A 319 -5.55 -21.13 -18.73
CA PRO A 319 -6.16 -20.15 -19.62
C PRO A 319 -7.69 -20.13 -19.47
N SER A 320 -8.25 -18.94 -19.64
CA SER A 320 -9.68 -18.58 -19.54
C SER A 320 -10.58 -19.35 -20.52
N ARG A 321 -11.73 -19.81 -20.03
CA ARG A 321 -12.85 -20.30 -20.87
C ARG A 321 -13.48 -19.11 -21.59
N MET A 322 -13.51 -19.15 -22.92
CA MET A 322 -14.41 -18.34 -23.74
C MET A 322 -15.81 -18.99 -23.82
N PRO A 323 -16.89 -18.19 -23.94
CA PRO A 323 -18.26 -18.67 -23.91
C PRO A 323 -18.74 -19.01 -25.33
N TYR A 324 -19.39 -20.16 -25.50
CA TYR A 324 -20.35 -20.32 -26.60
C TYR A 324 -21.55 -21.12 -26.08
N GLY A 325 -22.68 -20.43 -26.00
CA GLY A 325 -23.96 -21.08 -26.24
C GLY A 325 -24.13 -21.26 -27.73
N LEU A 326 -24.75 -22.37 -28.12
CA LEU A 326 -25.75 -22.48 -29.17
C LEU A 326 -26.31 -23.91 -29.14
N SER A 327 -27.63 -24.00 -29.11
CA SER A 327 -28.44 -25.19 -29.33
C SER A 327 -28.15 -25.81 -30.69
N TRP A 328 -28.43 -27.09 -30.88
CA TRP A 328 -29.66 -27.61 -31.50
C TRP A 328 -29.62 -29.14 -31.48
N SER A 329 -30.83 -29.69 -31.62
CA SER A 329 -31.29 -31.06 -31.81
C SER A 329 -30.34 -32.07 -32.44
#